data_AF-A0A401PJC7-F1
#
_entry.id   AF-A0A401PJC7-F1
#
_cell.length_a   1.000
_cell.length_b   1.000
_cell.length_c   1.000
_cell.angle_alpha   90.00
_cell.angle_beta   90.00
_cell.angle_gamma   90.00
#
_symmetry.space_group_name_H-M   'P 1'
#
loop_
_entity.id
_entity.type
_entity.pdbx_description
1 polymer ?
#
loop_
_entity_poly.entity_id
_entity_poly.type
_entity_poly.pdbx_seq_one_letter_code
_entity_poly.pdbx_strand_id
1 'polypeptide(L)'
;MAAVTRLKVVLQHLRPGITAFPTSGEVAAQASLRSLRYTLEGRLLTPEQRQFYEENGFLLIKKLVSDEDIQLFRDEFERICRREIEVPGITIMKDVAINKAEYVEGQHAVSKIQNFENNEILFKYCSLPEILKYVECFTGSDIMAMHTMLINKPPDTGKKTSRHPMHQDLHYFPFRPADQIVCAWTAMERVDRNNGCLVVLPGSHKGKMKPHDYPEWEAYMNTAMKLL
;
A
#
# COMPACT_ATOMS: atom_id res chain seq x y z
N MET A 1 -39.26 -46.71 -1.61
CA MET A 1 -39.46 -47.52 -0.38
C MET A 1 -38.88 -48.95 -0.43
N ALA A 2 -38.04 -49.32 -1.42
CA ALA A 2 -37.49 -50.69 -1.53
C ALA A 2 -35.95 -50.82 -1.43
N ALA A 3 -35.21 -49.71 -1.57
CA ALA A 3 -33.74 -49.72 -1.50
C ALA A 3 -33.19 -49.65 -0.06
N VAL A 4 -33.89 -48.94 0.84
CA VAL A 4 -33.47 -48.74 2.24
C VAL A 4 -33.54 -50.04 3.06
N THR A 5 -34.48 -50.92 2.73
CA THR A 5 -34.68 -52.19 3.45
C THR A 5 -33.60 -53.22 3.11
N ARG A 6 -33.06 -53.21 1.88
CA ARG A 6 -31.99 -54.12 1.46
C ARG A 6 -30.64 -53.77 2.09
N LEU A 7 -30.36 -52.48 2.30
CA LEU A 7 -29.10 -52.03 2.92
C LEU A 7 -29.03 -52.38 4.42
N LYS A 8 -30.18 -52.37 5.13
CA LYS A 8 -30.24 -52.75 6.56
C LYS A 8 -29.95 -54.23 6.81
N VAL A 9 -30.35 -55.11 5.90
CA VAL A 9 -30.13 -56.56 6.05
C VAL A 9 -28.65 -56.93 5.91
N VAL A 10 -27.93 -56.26 4.99
CA VAL A 10 -26.48 -56.49 4.78
C VAL A 10 -25.66 -55.97 5.96
N LEU A 11 -26.02 -54.82 6.53
CA LEU A 11 -25.30 -54.23 7.67
C LEU A 11 -25.51 -55.00 8.99
N GLN A 12 -26.61 -55.74 9.15
CA GLN A 12 -26.88 -56.53 10.36
C GLN A 12 -26.10 -57.86 10.44
N HIS A 13 -25.51 -58.32 9.33
CA HIS A 13 -24.82 -59.63 9.28
C HIS A 13 -23.29 -59.55 9.48
N LEU A 14 -22.71 -58.37 9.68
CA LEU A 14 -21.25 -58.17 9.80
C LEU A 14 -20.71 -57.99 11.24
N ARG A 15 -21.53 -58.18 12.29
CA ARG A 15 -21.13 -58.33 13.71
C ARG A 15 -20.35 -57.14 14.35
N PRO A 16 -20.26 -57.09 15.71
CA PRO A 16 -20.61 -55.89 16.47
C PRO A 16 -19.41 -55.04 16.91
N GLY A 17 -19.66 -53.74 17.09
CA GLY A 17 -18.84 -52.88 17.94
C GLY A 17 -17.78 -52.04 17.23
N ILE A 18 -18.20 -51.13 16.35
CA ILE A 18 -17.42 -49.92 16.05
C ILE A 18 -18.39 -48.74 15.96
N THR A 19 -18.22 -47.78 16.86
CA THR A 19 -18.90 -46.49 16.91
C THR A 19 -18.55 -45.67 15.67
N ALA A 20 -19.55 -45.17 14.96
CA ALA A 20 -19.35 -44.18 13.90
C ALA A 20 -19.06 -42.81 14.53
N PHE A 21 -17.86 -42.26 14.27
CA PHE A 21 -17.56 -40.86 14.54
C PHE A 21 -18.06 -40.01 13.36
N PRO A 22 -18.69 -38.85 13.59
CA PRO A 22 -19.06 -37.94 12.52
C PRO A 22 -17.81 -37.19 12.07
N THR A 23 -17.23 -37.55 10.92
CA THR A 23 -16.18 -36.75 10.27
C THR A 23 -16.82 -35.57 9.50
N SER A 24 -17.52 -34.71 10.22
CA SER A 24 -17.89 -33.37 9.76
C SER A 24 -16.91 -32.39 10.38
N GLY A 25 -15.69 -32.32 9.84
CA GLY A 25 -14.63 -31.47 10.40
C GLY A 25 -13.37 -31.30 9.55
N GLU A 26 -13.21 -32.05 8.46
CA GLU A 26 -11.96 -32.01 7.66
C GLU A 26 -12.12 -31.39 6.27
N VAL A 27 -13.26 -30.74 5.96
CA VAL A 27 -13.44 -30.04 4.67
C VAL A 27 -12.97 -28.58 4.74
N ALA A 28 -12.50 -28.08 5.89
CA ALA A 28 -12.11 -26.67 6.07
C ALA A 28 -10.59 -26.42 6.13
N ALA A 29 -9.72 -27.43 6.01
CA ALA A 29 -8.27 -27.27 6.15
C ALA A 29 -7.45 -27.61 4.88
N GLN A 30 -8.12 -27.78 3.74
CA GLN A 30 -7.49 -27.86 2.42
C GLN A 30 -8.00 -26.72 1.52
N ALA A 31 -8.03 -25.50 2.05
CA ALA A 31 -7.78 -24.37 1.17
C ALA A 31 -6.39 -24.62 0.58
N SER A 32 -6.37 -25.03 -0.69
CA SER A 32 -5.17 -25.12 -1.53
C SER A 32 -4.16 -24.09 -1.06
N LEU A 33 -3.00 -24.55 -0.56
CA LEU A 33 -1.80 -23.73 -0.42
C LEU A 33 -1.44 -23.25 -1.84
N ARG A 34 -2.16 -22.23 -2.31
CA ARG A 34 -1.70 -21.42 -3.43
C ARG A 34 -0.39 -20.84 -2.93
N SER A 35 0.69 -21.16 -3.63
CA SER A 35 1.97 -20.48 -3.42
C SER A 35 1.68 -18.98 -3.44
N LEU A 36 1.90 -18.31 -2.31
CA LEU A 36 1.72 -16.88 -2.19
C LEU A 36 2.77 -16.22 -3.11
N ARG A 37 2.32 -15.36 -4.02
CA ARG A 37 3.15 -14.79 -5.08
C ARG A 37 3.84 -13.50 -4.66
N TYR A 38 3.13 -12.66 -3.91
CA TYR A 38 3.51 -11.28 -3.64
C TYR A 38 4.11 -11.09 -2.24
N THR A 39 4.12 -12.11 -1.39
CA THR A 39 4.79 -12.06 -0.08
C THR A 39 5.68 -13.27 0.14
N LEU A 40 6.89 -13.03 0.63
CA LEU A 40 7.85 -14.06 1.01
C LEU A 40 7.43 -14.74 2.32
N GLU A 41 7.93 -15.95 2.54
CA GLU A 41 7.72 -16.65 3.81
C GLU A 41 8.48 -15.95 4.94
N GLY A 42 7.80 -15.74 6.06
CA GLY A 42 8.36 -15.06 7.23
C GLY A 42 7.40 -15.11 8.41
N ARG A 43 7.89 -14.73 9.59
CA ARG A 43 7.11 -14.76 10.85
C ARG A 43 6.41 -13.44 11.17
N LEU A 44 6.71 -12.36 10.45
CA LEU A 44 6.20 -11.03 10.78
C LEU A 44 4.73 -10.84 10.34
N LEU A 45 4.42 -11.18 9.08
CA LEU A 45 3.05 -11.10 8.56
C LEU A 45 2.27 -12.35 8.96
N THR A 46 1.06 -12.16 9.51
CA THR A 46 0.18 -13.30 9.78
C THR A 46 -0.31 -13.94 8.47
N PRO A 47 -0.72 -15.22 8.48
CA PRO A 47 -1.30 -15.86 7.30
C PRO A 47 -2.46 -15.04 6.70
N GLU A 48 -3.31 -14.44 7.54
CA GLU A 48 -4.45 -13.61 7.11
C GLU A 48 -3.98 -12.31 6.44
N GLN A 49 -2.92 -11.68 6.96
CA GLN A 49 -2.36 -10.48 6.33
C GLN A 49 -1.73 -10.79 4.97
N ARG A 50 -1.02 -11.92 4.85
CA ARG A 50 -0.46 -12.38 3.58
C ARG A 50 -1.56 -12.68 2.58
N GLN A 51 -2.59 -13.43 2.99
CA GLN A 51 -3.75 -13.72 2.16
C GLN A 51 -4.48 -12.43 1.74
N PHE A 52 -4.65 -11.47 2.66
CA PHE A 52 -5.23 -10.17 2.34
C PHE A 52 -4.42 -9.43 1.28
N TYR A 53 -3.09 -9.39 1.41
CA TYR A 53 -2.22 -8.75 0.42
C TYR A 53 -2.28 -9.46 -0.93
N GLU A 54 -2.26 -10.81 -0.95
CA GLU A 54 -2.47 -11.58 -2.17
C GLU A 54 -3.79 -11.24 -2.85
N GLU A 55 -4.85 -10.99 -2.09
CA GLU A 55 -6.17 -10.69 -2.64
C GLU A 55 -6.26 -9.26 -3.15
N ASN A 56 -5.72 -8.30 -2.39
CA ASN A 56 -6.04 -6.88 -2.51
C ASN A 56 -4.87 -6.03 -3.03
N GLY A 57 -3.62 -6.46 -2.81
CA GLY A 57 -2.39 -5.79 -3.25
C GLY A 57 -1.88 -4.69 -2.32
N PHE A 58 -2.48 -4.52 -1.15
CA PHE A 58 -2.07 -3.54 -0.15
C PHE A 58 -2.24 -4.10 1.26
N LEU A 59 -1.59 -3.46 2.23
CA LEU A 59 -1.74 -3.76 3.65
C LEU A 59 -1.70 -2.45 4.46
N LEU A 60 -2.53 -2.37 5.50
CA LEU A 60 -2.51 -1.27 6.46
C LEU A 60 -1.90 -1.73 7.77
N ILE A 61 -0.74 -1.17 8.12
CA ILE A 61 -0.13 -1.33 9.44
C ILE A 61 -0.37 -0.05 10.25
N LYS A 62 -1.16 -0.15 11.32
CA LYS A 62 -1.50 1.00 12.15
C LYS A 62 -0.35 1.32 13.10
N LYS A 63 -0.10 2.62 13.32
CA LYS A 63 0.91 3.11 14.28
C LYS A 63 2.30 2.49 14.05
N LEU A 64 2.71 2.40 12.79
CA LEU A 64 3.98 1.76 12.44
C LEU A 64 5.18 2.68 12.70
N VAL A 65 5.03 3.97 12.38
CA VAL A 65 6.04 5.01 12.62
C VAL A 65 5.61 5.81 13.84
N SER A 66 6.58 6.15 14.70
CA SER A 66 6.36 6.89 15.94
C SER A 66 5.93 8.33 15.67
N ASP A 67 5.16 8.93 16.58
CA ASP A 67 4.76 10.34 16.45
C ASP A 67 6.00 11.25 16.50
N GLU A 68 7.05 10.85 17.22
CA GLU A 68 8.34 11.52 17.27
C GLU A 68 9.05 11.55 15.90
N ASP A 69 9.12 10.43 15.20
CA ASP A 69 9.72 10.37 13.86
C ASP A 69 8.86 11.15 12.84
N ILE A 70 7.53 11.08 12.96
CA ILE A 70 6.65 11.89 12.11
C ILE A 70 6.92 13.38 12.31
N GLN A 71 7.04 13.84 13.56
CA GLN A 71 7.33 15.25 13.83
C GLN A 71 8.71 15.64 13.30
N LEU A 72 9.73 14.78 13.46
CA LEU A 72 11.06 15.00 12.92
C LEU A 72 11.02 15.22 11.39
N PHE A 73 10.28 14.41 10.65
CA PHE A 73 10.16 14.56 9.19
C PHE A 73 9.38 15.82 8.79
N ARG A 74 8.38 16.22 9.59
CA ARG A 74 7.63 17.47 9.36
C ARG A 74 8.52 18.69 9.55
N ASP A 75 9.30 18.73 10.62
CA ASP A 75 10.20 19.84 10.92
C ASP A 75 11.26 19.99 9.82
N GLU A 76 11.83 18.88 9.36
CA GLU A 76 12.81 18.92 8.28
C GLU A 76 12.19 19.39 6.95
N PHE A 77 10.98 18.94 6.64
CA PHE A 77 10.24 19.44 5.47
C PHE A 77 10.00 20.95 5.56
N GLU A 78 9.63 21.48 6.72
CA GLU A 78 9.47 22.92 6.92
C GLU A 78 10.77 23.69 6.70
N ARG A 79 11.91 23.18 7.19
CA ARG A 79 13.23 23.79 6.98
C ARG A 79 13.60 23.85 5.49
N ILE A 80 13.32 22.79 4.72
CA ILE A 80 13.47 22.78 3.25
C ILE A 80 12.59 23.86 2.62
N CYS A 81 11.32 23.94 3.03
CA CYS A 81 10.37 24.90 2.46
C CYS A 81 10.74 26.36 2.75
N ARG A 82 11.33 26.63 3.92
CA ARG A 82 11.88 27.93 4.31
C ARG A 82 13.25 28.24 3.71
N ARG A 83 13.84 27.28 2.98
CA ARG A 83 15.20 27.35 2.40
C ARG A 83 16.29 27.55 3.45
N GLU A 84 16.08 27.02 4.65
CA GLU A 84 17.09 27.02 5.72
C GLU A 84 18.18 25.97 5.45
N ILE A 85 17.88 24.99 4.60
CA ILE A 85 18.78 23.91 4.19
C ILE A 85 18.69 23.68 2.69
N GLU A 86 19.84 23.36 2.07
CA GLU A 86 19.93 22.92 0.68
C GLU A 86 20.22 21.42 0.64
N VAL A 87 19.43 20.68 -0.13
CA VAL A 87 19.58 19.23 -0.30
C VAL A 87 20.00 18.95 -1.75
N PRO A 88 21.20 18.38 -1.98
CA PRO A 88 21.65 18.06 -3.34
C PRO A 88 20.72 17.08 -4.04
N GLY A 89 20.32 17.41 -5.28
CA GLY A 89 19.49 16.53 -6.13
C GLY A 89 17.99 16.56 -5.84
N ILE A 90 17.55 17.25 -4.79
CA ILE A 90 16.13 17.34 -4.44
C ILE A 90 15.34 18.05 -5.54
N THR A 91 14.17 17.51 -5.85
CA THR A 91 13.20 18.16 -6.75
C THR A 91 12.07 18.75 -5.93
N ILE A 92 11.87 20.06 -6.00
CA ILE A 92 10.80 20.77 -5.28
C ILE A 92 9.72 21.17 -6.27
N MET A 93 8.53 20.61 -6.11
CA MET A 93 7.35 20.96 -6.90
C MET A 93 6.50 21.99 -6.15
N LYS A 94 6.09 23.03 -6.87
CA LYS A 94 5.22 24.10 -6.37
C LYS A 94 3.92 24.11 -7.17
N ASP A 95 2.79 24.26 -6.49
CA ASP A 95 1.49 24.30 -7.18
C ASP A 95 1.31 25.64 -7.91
N VAL A 96 0.98 25.56 -9.20
CA VAL A 96 0.79 26.70 -10.10
C VAL A 96 -0.44 27.54 -9.73
N ALA A 97 -1.45 26.93 -9.07
CA ALA A 97 -2.64 27.64 -8.63
C ALA A 97 -2.35 28.64 -7.51
N ILE A 98 -1.35 28.33 -6.68
CA ILE A 98 -0.87 29.17 -5.58
C ILE A 98 -0.08 30.37 -6.14
N ASN A 99 0.64 30.15 -7.23
CA ASN A 99 1.47 31.15 -7.90
C ASN A 99 0.68 32.30 -8.56
N LYS A 100 -0.66 32.19 -8.68
CA LYS A 100 -1.50 33.19 -9.34
C LYS A 100 -2.39 34.02 -8.39
N ALA A 101 -2.52 33.64 -7.11
CA ALA A 101 -3.54 34.21 -6.24
C ALA A 101 -2.99 34.98 -5.03
N GLU A 102 -1.84 34.63 -4.48
CA GLU A 102 -1.24 35.28 -3.31
C GLU A 102 0.23 34.84 -3.19
N TYR A 103 1.11 35.69 -2.66
CA TYR A 103 2.48 35.29 -2.35
C TYR A 103 2.45 34.34 -1.16
N VAL A 104 2.38 33.04 -1.42
CA VAL A 104 2.37 32.02 -0.38
C VAL A 104 3.81 31.63 -0.10
N GLU A 105 4.25 31.79 1.15
CA GLU A 105 5.59 31.45 1.61
C GLU A 105 5.65 30.09 2.32
N GLY A 106 6.86 29.54 2.41
CA GLY A 106 7.12 28.30 3.16
C GLY A 106 6.39 27.08 2.60
N GLN A 107 5.94 26.21 3.51
CA GLN A 107 5.39 24.90 3.17
C GLN A 107 4.14 24.97 2.28
N HIS A 108 3.34 26.02 2.43
CA HIS A 108 2.11 26.17 1.68
C HIS A 108 2.34 26.37 0.18
N ALA A 109 3.55 26.75 -0.25
CA ALA A 109 3.91 26.87 -1.67
C ALA A 109 4.44 25.57 -2.27
N VAL A 110 4.84 24.59 -1.45
CA VAL A 110 5.47 23.35 -1.88
C VAL A 110 4.46 22.21 -1.80
N SER A 111 4.11 21.63 -2.95
CA SER A 111 3.11 20.55 -3.02
C SER A 111 3.73 19.16 -2.94
N LYS A 112 5.01 19.03 -3.30
CA LYS A 112 5.75 17.77 -3.28
C LYS A 112 7.25 18.03 -3.28
N ILE A 113 7.99 17.19 -2.58
CA ILE A 113 9.43 17.01 -2.80
C ILE A 113 9.72 15.57 -3.22
N GLN A 114 10.73 15.40 -4.07
CA GLN A 114 11.23 14.09 -4.52
C GLN A 114 12.75 14.08 -4.46
N ASN A 115 13.35 12.89 -4.52
CA ASN A 115 14.80 12.68 -4.54
C ASN A 115 15.49 13.27 -3.29
N PHE A 116 14.95 12.96 -2.12
CA PHE A 116 15.48 13.43 -0.83
C PHE A 116 16.52 12.49 -0.22
N GLU A 117 17.06 11.52 -0.96
CA GLU A 117 18.03 10.53 -0.46
C GLU A 117 19.31 11.14 0.13
N ASN A 118 19.68 12.35 -0.29
CA ASN A 118 20.81 13.08 0.26
C ASN A 118 20.46 13.93 1.49
N ASN A 119 19.22 13.86 1.99
CA ASN A 119 18.83 14.48 3.26
C ASN A 119 18.78 13.39 4.34
N GLU A 120 19.72 13.43 5.29
CA GLU A 120 19.86 12.39 6.32
C GLU A 120 18.59 12.21 7.17
N ILE A 121 17.90 13.30 7.49
CA ILE A 121 16.72 13.27 8.35
C ILE A 121 15.53 12.63 7.62
N LEU A 122 15.22 13.05 6.39
CA LEU A 122 14.16 12.44 5.59
C LEU A 122 14.51 11.02 5.16
N PHE A 123 15.77 10.75 4.81
CA PHE A 123 16.23 9.41 4.43
C PHE A 123 16.19 8.42 5.59
N LYS A 124 16.21 8.88 6.85
CA LYS A 124 15.95 8.03 8.02
C LYS A 124 14.67 7.21 7.86
N TYR A 125 13.62 7.74 7.22
CA TYR A 125 12.39 7.00 6.90
C TYR A 125 12.67 5.69 6.13
N CYS A 126 13.55 5.75 5.13
CA CYS A 126 13.93 4.61 4.31
C CYS A 126 14.75 3.57 5.10
N SER A 127 15.43 3.99 6.18
CA SER A 127 16.21 3.12 7.05
C SER A 127 15.54 2.75 8.38
N LEU A 128 14.28 3.14 8.60
CA LEU A 128 13.56 2.82 9.84
C LEU A 128 13.41 1.30 9.97
N PRO A 129 13.89 0.66 11.07
CA PRO A 129 13.74 -0.77 11.28
C PRO A 129 12.28 -1.25 11.22
N GLU A 130 11.36 -0.41 11.68
CA GLU A 130 9.92 -0.65 11.66
C GLU A 130 9.36 -0.72 10.24
N ILE A 131 9.91 0.04 9.30
CA ILE A 131 9.53 -0.02 7.88
C ILE A 131 10.23 -1.20 7.22
N LEU A 132 11.55 -1.32 7.41
CA LEU A 132 12.39 -2.34 6.75
C LEU A 132 11.92 -3.76 7.05
N LYS A 133 11.53 -4.08 8.30
CA LYS A 133 11.00 -5.40 8.66
C LYS A 133 9.78 -5.82 7.82
N TYR A 134 8.92 -4.86 7.46
CA TYR A 134 7.76 -5.14 6.59
C TYR A 134 8.16 -5.15 5.13
N VAL A 135 9.03 -4.25 4.67
CA VAL A 135 9.53 -4.20 3.28
C VAL A 135 10.25 -5.49 2.89
N GLU A 136 11.03 -6.08 3.81
CA GLU A 136 11.71 -7.36 3.63
C GLU A 136 10.74 -8.50 3.28
N CYS A 137 9.51 -8.46 3.82
CA CYS A 137 8.49 -9.48 3.53
C CYS A 137 8.06 -9.52 2.05
N PHE A 138 8.41 -8.50 1.25
CA PHE A 138 8.09 -8.40 -0.17
C PHE A 138 9.34 -8.46 -1.05
N THR A 139 10.42 -7.83 -0.60
CA THR A 139 11.64 -7.58 -1.41
C THR A 139 12.77 -8.56 -1.13
N GLY A 140 12.77 -9.24 0.03
CA GLY A 140 13.92 -9.99 0.53
C GLY A 140 14.88 -9.11 1.34
N SER A 141 16.01 -9.67 1.76
CA SER A 141 16.95 -9.00 2.68
C SER A 141 17.78 -7.89 2.03
N ASP A 142 17.98 -7.95 0.71
CA ASP A 142 18.78 -6.98 -0.04
C ASP A 142 17.91 -5.81 -0.52
N ILE A 143 17.65 -4.87 0.39
CA ILE A 143 16.69 -3.78 0.18
C ILE A 143 17.36 -2.54 -0.43
N MET A 144 16.75 -1.97 -1.48
CA MET A 144 17.16 -0.71 -2.09
C MET A 144 16.02 0.31 -2.08
N ALA A 145 16.29 1.53 -1.60
CA ALA A 145 15.36 2.64 -1.70
C ALA A 145 15.43 3.27 -3.10
N MET A 146 14.48 2.91 -3.98
CA MET A 146 14.52 3.28 -5.39
C MET A 146 13.98 4.68 -5.71
N HIS A 147 13.02 5.17 -4.92
CA HIS A 147 12.34 6.44 -5.17
C HIS A 147 11.81 7.04 -3.88
N THR A 148 12.07 8.33 -3.66
CA THR A 148 11.71 9.05 -2.43
C THR A 148 10.75 10.19 -2.72
N MET A 149 9.67 10.31 -1.95
CA MET A 149 8.66 11.37 -2.12
C MET A 149 8.03 11.77 -0.78
N LEU A 150 7.85 13.07 -0.59
CA LEU A 150 6.99 13.64 0.46
C LEU A 150 5.96 14.53 -0.24
N ILE A 151 4.68 14.26 0.02
CA ILE A 151 3.55 14.87 -0.68
C ILE A 151 2.82 15.78 0.31
N ASN A 152 2.84 17.08 0.06
CA ASN A 152 2.13 18.09 0.83
C ASN A 152 0.94 18.60 0.03
N LYS A 153 -0.17 17.85 0.08
CA LYS A 153 -1.33 18.13 -0.77
C LYS A 153 -2.00 19.45 -0.35
N PRO A 154 -2.11 20.46 -1.24
CA PRO A 154 -2.76 21.72 -0.88
C PRO A 154 -4.27 21.54 -0.70
N PRO A 155 -4.94 22.48 -0.01
CA PRO A 155 -6.40 22.53 0.06
C PRO A 155 -7.02 22.60 -1.34
N ASP A 156 -8.05 21.80 -1.60
CA ASP A 156 -8.83 21.93 -2.83
C ASP A 156 -9.76 23.14 -2.69
N THR A 157 -9.46 24.23 -3.40
CA THR A 157 -10.26 25.46 -3.41
C THR A 157 -11.58 25.33 -4.19
N GLY A 158 -12.07 24.10 -4.38
CA GLY A 158 -13.24 23.76 -5.18
C GLY A 158 -12.98 23.72 -6.69
N LYS A 159 -11.79 24.14 -7.13
CA LYS A 159 -11.38 24.11 -8.54
C LYS A 159 -10.92 22.74 -9.01
N LYS A 160 -10.79 21.74 -8.12
CA LYS A 160 -10.46 20.36 -8.48
C LYS A 160 -9.12 20.24 -9.23
N THR A 161 -8.21 21.20 -9.04
CA THR A 161 -6.92 21.29 -9.74
C THR A 161 -5.82 20.42 -9.13
N SER A 162 -5.93 20.06 -7.84
CA SER A 162 -4.96 19.20 -7.13
C SER A 162 -5.31 17.70 -7.23
N ARG A 163 -5.75 17.23 -8.40
CA ARG A 163 -6.09 15.81 -8.61
C ARG A 163 -4.85 15.00 -8.98
N HIS A 164 -4.54 13.98 -8.18
CA HIS A 164 -3.63 12.90 -8.58
C HIS A 164 -4.48 11.81 -9.25
N PRO A 165 -4.46 11.68 -10.59
CA PRO A 165 -5.27 10.69 -11.29
C PRO A 165 -4.87 9.25 -10.92
N MET A 166 -5.79 8.30 -11.10
CA MET A 166 -5.49 6.88 -10.98
C MET A 166 -4.32 6.51 -11.88
N HIS A 167 -3.31 5.88 -11.30
CA HIS A 167 -2.12 5.41 -12.02
C HIS A 167 -1.56 4.16 -11.35
N GLN A 168 -0.63 3.50 -12.05
CA GLN A 168 0.17 2.40 -11.51
C GLN A 168 1.61 2.89 -11.38
N ASP A 169 2.17 2.88 -10.18
CA ASP A 169 3.53 3.41 -9.93
C ASP A 169 4.58 2.77 -10.84
N LEU A 170 4.41 1.47 -11.11
CA LEU A 170 5.29 0.68 -11.96
C LEU A 170 5.43 1.24 -13.41
N HIS A 171 4.51 2.12 -13.84
CA HIS A 171 4.64 2.86 -15.11
C HIS A 171 5.94 3.67 -15.15
N TYR A 172 6.34 4.25 -14.01
CA TYR A 172 7.52 5.11 -13.89
C TYR A 172 8.81 4.34 -13.57
N PHE A 173 8.72 3.03 -13.30
CA PHE A 173 9.85 2.21 -12.87
C PHE A 173 10.30 1.26 -13.98
N PRO A 174 11.50 1.45 -14.57
CA PRO A 174 12.01 0.62 -15.65
C PRO A 174 12.70 -0.67 -15.15
N PHE A 175 12.39 -1.14 -13.95
CA PHE A 175 13.00 -2.33 -13.34
C PHE A 175 11.95 -3.35 -12.88
N ARG A 176 12.36 -4.61 -12.79
CA ARG A 176 11.52 -5.81 -12.59
C ARG A 176 12.31 -6.86 -11.77
N PRO A 177 11.66 -7.86 -11.15
CA PRO A 177 10.23 -8.20 -11.23
C PRO A 177 9.35 -7.30 -10.35
N ALA A 178 8.08 -7.12 -10.75
CA ALA A 178 7.17 -6.16 -10.11
C ALA A 178 6.70 -6.61 -8.71
N ASP A 179 6.67 -7.91 -8.46
CA ASP A 179 6.28 -8.50 -7.17
C ASP A 179 7.35 -8.34 -6.08
N GLN A 180 8.56 -7.93 -6.45
CA GLN A 180 9.64 -7.54 -5.52
C GLN A 180 9.80 -6.02 -5.41
N ILE A 181 8.78 -5.25 -5.80
CA ILE A 181 8.74 -3.79 -5.66
C ILE A 181 7.57 -3.45 -4.75
N VAL A 182 7.85 -2.73 -3.66
CA VAL A 182 6.83 -2.32 -2.70
C VAL A 182 6.95 -0.82 -2.39
N CYS A 183 5.80 -0.17 -2.24
CA CYS A 183 5.72 1.21 -1.79
C CYS A 183 5.35 1.25 -0.30
N ALA A 184 6.20 1.84 0.53
CA ALA A 184 5.87 2.19 1.91
C ALA A 184 5.38 3.64 1.97
N TRP A 185 4.08 3.82 2.22
CA TRP A 185 3.45 5.13 2.37
C TRP A 185 2.97 5.34 3.81
N THR A 186 3.37 6.44 4.43
CA THR A 186 3.01 6.78 5.80
C THR A 186 2.30 8.13 5.85
N ALA A 187 1.17 8.19 6.55
CA ALA A 187 0.47 9.43 6.82
C ALA A 187 1.23 10.24 7.89
N MET A 188 1.60 11.49 7.59
CA MET A 188 2.26 12.41 8.53
C MET A 188 1.27 13.30 9.30
N GLU A 189 -0.03 13.10 9.03
CA GLU A 189 -1.16 13.72 9.71
C GLU A 189 -2.39 12.81 9.57
N ARG A 190 -3.49 13.18 10.22
CA ARG A 190 -4.75 12.46 10.06
C ARG A 190 -5.29 12.67 8.65
N VAL A 191 -5.27 11.61 7.83
CA VAL A 191 -5.87 11.61 6.49
C VAL A 191 -7.23 10.93 6.47
N ASP A 192 -8.20 11.56 5.80
CA ASP A 192 -9.52 11.01 5.53
C ASP A 192 -10.01 11.41 4.13
N ARG A 193 -11.28 11.10 3.82
CA ARG A 193 -11.84 11.39 2.50
C ARG A 193 -11.91 12.88 2.18
N ASN A 194 -11.95 13.74 3.19
CA ASN A 194 -12.11 15.19 3.02
C ASN A 194 -10.78 15.86 2.66
N ASN A 195 -9.65 15.41 3.25
CA ASN A 195 -8.33 15.96 2.92
C ASN A 195 -7.56 15.15 1.86
N GLY A 196 -8.09 14.01 1.42
CA GLY A 196 -7.62 13.28 0.23
C GLY A 196 -6.74 12.09 0.57
N CYS A 197 -7.26 11.18 1.39
CA CYS A 197 -6.66 9.87 1.61
C CYS A 197 -6.50 9.10 0.28
N LEU A 198 -5.54 8.16 0.24
CA LEU A 198 -5.39 7.26 -0.90
C LEU A 198 -6.68 6.47 -1.15
N VAL A 199 -7.07 6.37 -2.41
CA VAL A 199 -8.07 5.45 -2.92
C VAL A 199 -7.36 4.35 -3.69
N VAL A 200 -7.68 3.10 -3.39
CA VAL A 200 -7.11 1.93 -4.08
C VAL A 200 -8.20 1.12 -4.77
N LEU A 201 -7.87 0.45 -5.87
CA LEU A 201 -8.72 -0.59 -6.47
C LEU A 201 -8.19 -1.97 -6.04
N PRO A 202 -8.84 -2.64 -5.08
CA PRO A 202 -8.35 -3.92 -4.59
C PRO A 202 -8.24 -4.97 -5.72
N GLY A 203 -7.14 -5.72 -5.71
CA GLY A 203 -6.87 -6.79 -6.68
C GLY A 203 -6.32 -6.33 -8.04
N SER A 204 -6.23 -5.02 -8.28
CA SER A 204 -5.71 -4.46 -9.54
C SER A 204 -4.26 -4.85 -9.85
N HIS A 205 -3.43 -5.05 -8.82
CA HIS A 205 -2.04 -5.52 -8.92
C HIS A 205 -1.86 -6.86 -9.66
N LYS A 206 -2.91 -7.68 -9.76
CA LYS A 206 -2.90 -8.94 -10.53
C LYS A 206 -3.04 -8.74 -12.03
N GLY A 207 -3.50 -7.56 -12.43
CA GLY A 207 -3.73 -7.19 -13.81
C GLY A 207 -2.43 -6.92 -14.59
N LYS A 208 -2.58 -6.68 -15.89
CA LYS A 208 -1.50 -6.17 -16.73
C LYS A 208 -1.35 -4.67 -16.54
N MET A 209 -0.14 -4.17 -16.79
CA MET A 209 0.12 -2.73 -16.94
C MET A 209 -0.86 -2.13 -17.95
N LYS A 210 -1.47 -1.01 -17.60
CA LYS A 210 -2.33 -0.23 -18.48
C LYS A 210 -1.53 0.87 -19.20
N PRO A 211 -1.97 1.33 -20.38
CA PRO A 211 -1.48 2.60 -20.90
C PRO A 211 -1.89 3.73 -19.95
N HIS A 212 -1.02 4.73 -19.80
CA HIS A 212 -1.26 5.91 -18.97
C HIS A 212 -1.27 7.14 -19.84
N ASP A 213 -2.25 8.00 -19.63
CA ASP A 213 -2.34 9.34 -20.21
C ASP A 213 -2.94 10.28 -19.16
N TYR A 214 -2.81 11.58 -19.35
CA TYR A 214 -3.48 12.55 -18.51
C TYR A 214 -4.95 12.67 -18.95
N PRO A 215 -5.93 12.50 -18.05
CA PRO A 215 -7.33 12.51 -18.44
C PRO A 215 -7.76 13.88 -18.99
N GLU A 216 -8.57 13.87 -20.06
CA GLU A 216 -9.39 15.01 -20.43
C GLU A 216 -10.49 15.19 -19.37
N TRP A 217 -10.50 16.33 -18.70
CA TRP A 217 -11.24 16.50 -17.45
C TRP A 217 -12.75 16.66 -17.65
N GLU A 218 -13.49 15.55 -17.68
CA GLU A 218 -14.94 15.55 -17.44
C GLU A 218 -15.25 15.18 -15.97
N ALA A 219 -16.35 15.71 -15.46
CA ALA A 219 -16.61 15.86 -14.04
C ALA A 219 -16.62 14.53 -13.24
N TYR A 220 -16.15 14.64 -11.98
CA TYR A 220 -16.19 13.65 -10.88
C TYR A 220 -15.10 12.58 -10.87
N MET A 221 -13.99 12.83 -10.13
CA MET A 221 -13.20 11.77 -9.48
C MET A 221 -12.47 12.30 -8.22
N ASN A 222 -12.17 11.37 -7.31
CA ASN A 222 -11.63 11.58 -5.96
C ASN A 222 -10.17 12.06 -5.95
N THR A 223 -9.73 12.56 -4.79
CA THR A 223 -8.60 13.48 -4.64
C THR A 223 -7.22 12.85 -4.39
N ALA A 224 -7.11 11.53 -4.24
CA ALA A 224 -5.85 10.79 -4.36
C ALA A 224 -6.14 9.32 -4.68
N MET A 225 -5.48 8.75 -5.69
CA MET A 225 -5.95 7.54 -6.34
C MET A 225 -4.76 6.71 -6.86
N LYS A 226 -4.60 5.49 -6.36
CA LYS A 226 -3.52 4.54 -6.71
C LYS A 226 -4.13 3.20 -7.16
N LEU A 227 -3.85 2.80 -8.40
CA LEU A 227 -3.94 1.40 -8.79
C LEU A 227 -2.65 0.72 -8.36
N LEU A 228 -2.78 -0.39 -7.65
CA LEU A 228 -1.63 -1.16 -7.16
C LEU A 228 -1.03 -1.97 -8.32
#